data_AF-A0A9P5CP97-F1
#
_entry.id   AF-A0A9P5CP97-F1
#
_cell.length_a   1.000
_cell.length_b   1.000
_cell.length_c   1.000
_cell.angle_alpha   90.00
_cell.angle_beta   90.00
_cell.angle_gamma   90.00
#
_symmetry.space_group_name_H-M   'P 1'
#
loop_
_entity.id
_entity.type
_entity.pdbx_description
1 polymer ?
#
loop_
_entity_poly.entity_id
_entity_poly.type
_entity_poly.pdbx_seq_one_letter_code
_entity_poly.pdbx_strand_id
1 'polypeptide(L)'
;MLSSRAFVLPAALLLGAVQHVVAQTSSSCNPVTNGTGCPTDPAFSTEHEWVFNTSNAITWTDDGANFTISEKGDSPTIRSEFYIFGGRVEIWMKAAPGQGIISSVMLLSDDLDEIDLEFVGGNGTAVQTNYFGKGLNNITWETDFEVSGGTLDAFHNYTVDWTNSSLQWYIDGELKRSLTPEEANNTHSYPQTPMRVYIGPWAGGDPDNAEGTIEWAGGETDYSNGPYTMAVQSVKVTDYGRGTAYNYTDNSGTWASIEMLNTDKNSTAEETLTAAPTESLSEKFNNLSTGSKSAIFACSGAAALGLVAYAGFYCIRQRKRGTMEAKMAAQKMEDERLEMEGYKARGINPDGFSEAQPEYDAKTGIATREVQVPDYSEPNHEKFGSMSMTAGGAAGMSAAAARPLLRNGPAAASPPGTPNGYNTHDPYSDSFSPIDNNGFGGMHSPPPGMPPTAPLPGVPNRSFSNPNSQIHDDGFETHPQRSFSNPNGGYGADHWR
;
A
#
# COMPACT_ATOMS: atom_id res chain seq x y z
N MET A 1 -39.55 62.72 0.48
CA MET A 1 -38.40 62.07 -0.19
C MET A 1 -37.14 62.73 0.32
N LEU A 2 -36.22 61.97 0.92
CA LEU A 2 -34.82 62.37 1.15
C LEU A 2 -34.02 61.09 1.44
N SER A 3 -32.75 61.07 1.06
CA SER A 3 -31.91 59.87 1.01
C SER A 3 -30.82 59.90 2.08
N SER A 4 -30.60 58.78 2.74
CA SER A 4 -29.38 58.50 3.49
C SER A 4 -28.84 57.13 3.06
N ARG A 5 -27.68 57.13 2.39
CA ARG A 5 -26.96 55.90 2.03
C ARG A 5 -26.17 55.41 3.24
N ALA A 6 -26.25 54.13 3.55
CA ALA A 6 -25.31 53.46 4.46
C ALA A 6 -24.36 52.57 3.64
N PHE A 7 -23.07 52.85 3.70
CA PHE A 7 -22.02 51.92 3.31
C PHE A 7 -21.61 51.13 4.56
N VAL A 8 -21.81 49.81 4.53
CA VAL A 8 -21.12 48.85 5.40
C VAL A 8 -20.71 47.68 4.49
N LEU A 9 -19.53 47.10 4.74
CA LEU A 9 -18.96 46.07 3.88
C LEU A 9 -19.80 44.78 3.92
N PRO A 10 -19.80 43.96 2.85
CA PRO A 10 -20.11 42.55 3.01
C PRO A 10 -19.05 41.94 3.92
N ALA A 11 -19.46 41.55 5.14
CA ALA A 11 -18.63 40.66 5.95
C ALA A 11 -18.55 39.33 5.21
N ALA A 12 -17.40 39.08 4.58
CA ALA A 12 -17.08 37.77 4.03
C ALA A 12 -16.96 36.81 5.22
N LEU A 13 -18.07 36.17 5.57
CA LEU A 13 -18.06 34.95 6.37
C LEU A 13 -17.29 33.92 5.56
N LEU A 14 -15.99 33.85 5.85
CA LEU A 14 -15.18 32.68 5.59
C LEU A 14 -15.92 31.52 6.24
N LEU A 15 -16.57 30.69 5.41
CA LEU A 15 -16.69 29.28 5.75
C LEU A 15 -15.28 28.73 5.73
N GLY A 16 -14.56 28.95 6.83
CA GLY A 16 -13.51 28.06 7.26
C GLY A 16 -14.19 26.72 7.51
N ALA A 17 -14.30 25.92 6.45
CA ALA A 17 -14.47 24.50 6.59
C ALA A 17 -13.22 24.03 7.32
N VAL A 18 -13.30 23.95 8.65
CA VAL A 18 -12.33 23.24 9.46
C VAL A 18 -12.35 21.83 8.90
N GLN A 19 -11.32 21.49 8.15
CA GLN A 19 -11.09 20.11 7.76
C GLN A 19 -10.72 19.40 9.05
N HIS A 20 -11.72 18.83 9.72
CA HIS A 20 -11.52 17.89 10.80
C HIS A 20 -10.91 16.63 10.19
N VAL A 21 -9.58 16.69 10.03
CA VAL A 21 -8.75 15.64 9.48
C VAL A 21 -8.60 14.59 10.59
N VAL A 22 -9.64 13.77 10.72
CA VAL A 22 -9.70 12.60 11.60
C VAL A 22 -9.16 11.41 10.81
N ALA A 23 -8.12 10.75 11.33
CA ALA A 23 -7.70 9.41 10.90
C ALA A 23 -7.46 8.55 12.13
N GLN A 24 -8.58 8.35 12.83
CA GLN A 24 -8.96 7.06 13.39
C GLN A 24 -8.37 5.91 12.54
N THR A 25 -7.86 4.87 13.20
CA THR A 25 -7.49 3.61 12.53
C THR A 25 -8.66 3.12 11.68
N SER A 26 -8.39 2.62 10.47
CA SER A 26 -9.44 2.38 9.48
C SER A 26 -9.47 0.92 9.00
N SER A 27 -10.68 0.35 9.00
CA SER A 27 -10.97 -0.93 8.38
C SER A 27 -11.61 -0.74 7.01
N SER A 28 -11.39 -1.71 6.12
CA SER A 28 -12.08 -1.80 4.82
C SER A 28 -13.55 -2.24 4.95
N CYS A 29 -13.91 -2.89 6.05
CA CYS A 29 -15.29 -3.21 6.43
C CYS A 29 -15.35 -3.38 7.95
N ASN A 30 -16.03 -2.47 8.64
CA ASN A 30 -16.16 -2.49 10.10
C ASN A 30 -17.44 -3.23 10.49
N PRO A 31 -17.39 -4.45 11.08
CA PRO A 31 -18.58 -5.30 11.24
C PRO A 31 -19.58 -4.76 12.28
N VAL A 32 -19.18 -3.85 13.17
CA VAL A 32 -20.12 -3.13 14.06
C VAL A 32 -21.01 -2.17 13.27
N THR A 33 -20.44 -1.40 12.33
CA THR A 33 -21.15 -0.36 11.56
C THR A 33 -21.71 -0.84 10.21
N ASN A 34 -20.99 -1.71 9.50
CA ASN A 34 -21.41 -2.32 8.24
C ASN A 34 -22.24 -3.61 8.45
N GLY A 35 -22.09 -4.27 9.60
CA GLY A 35 -22.78 -5.53 9.92
C GLY A 35 -22.12 -6.77 9.33
N THR A 36 -22.85 -7.89 9.44
CA THR A 36 -22.43 -9.26 9.07
C THR A 36 -22.22 -9.50 7.57
N GLY A 37 -22.07 -8.44 6.77
CA GLY A 37 -21.69 -8.48 5.35
C GLY A 37 -20.19 -8.37 5.10
N CYS A 38 -19.37 -8.18 6.14
CA CYS A 38 -17.91 -8.15 6.01
C CYS A 38 -17.32 -9.54 5.67
N PRO A 39 -16.14 -9.59 5.03
CA PRO A 39 -15.41 -10.84 4.83
C PRO A 39 -15.05 -11.51 6.17
N THR A 40 -14.84 -12.82 6.16
CA THR A 40 -14.32 -13.57 7.32
C THR A 40 -12.80 -13.43 7.41
N ASP A 41 -12.29 -13.14 8.61
CA ASP A 41 -10.87 -12.91 8.86
C ASP A 41 -10.07 -14.22 8.81
N PRO A 42 -9.01 -14.34 7.99
CA PRO A 42 -8.19 -15.56 7.96
C PRO A 42 -7.47 -15.75 9.30
N ALA A 43 -7.71 -16.88 9.96
CA ALA A 43 -7.15 -17.18 11.28
C ALA A 43 -5.70 -17.65 11.18
N PHE A 44 -4.92 -17.45 12.24
CA PHE A 44 -3.57 -18.01 12.36
C PHE A 44 -3.60 -19.45 12.89
N SER A 45 -4.34 -19.72 13.97
CA SER A 45 -4.60 -21.04 14.56
C SER A 45 -3.36 -21.88 14.94
N THR A 46 -2.18 -21.26 15.07
CA THR A 46 -0.90 -21.92 15.37
C THR A 46 0.03 -21.02 16.20
N GLU A 47 1.24 -21.49 16.49
CA GLU A 47 2.37 -20.65 16.90
C GLU A 47 3.49 -20.65 15.84
N HIS A 48 4.20 -19.53 15.69
CA HIS A 48 5.45 -19.46 14.92
C HIS A 48 6.35 -18.31 15.42
N GLU A 49 7.66 -18.46 15.22
CA GLU A 49 8.64 -17.38 15.41
C GLU A 49 9.35 -17.10 14.08
N TRP A 50 9.18 -15.88 13.57
CA TRP A 50 9.86 -15.40 12.37
C TRP A 50 11.12 -14.65 12.80
N VAL A 51 12.29 -15.22 12.53
CA VAL A 51 13.59 -14.61 12.86
C VAL A 51 14.13 -13.87 11.63
N PHE A 52 14.21 -12.55 11.71
CA PHE A 52 14.43 -11.63 10.59
C PHE A 52 15.89 -11.52 10.11
N ASN A 53 16.72 -12.53 10.38
CA ASN A 53 18.05 -12.70 9.80
C ASN A 53 18.16 -13.96 8.90
N THR A 54 17.06 -14.71 8.70
CA THR A 54 17.07 -15.99 7.94
C THR A 54 16.03 -16.11 6.82
N SER A 55 15.07 -15.20 6.71
CA SER A 55 14.08 -15.19 5.62
C SER A 55 14.59 -14.39 4.40
N ASN A 56 13.78 -14.22 3.34
CA ASN A 56 14.25 -13.71 2.03
C ASN A 56 13.50 -12.45 1.54
N ALA A 57 12.81 -11.73 2.43
CA ALA A 57 11.76 -10.76 2.06
C ALA A 57 12.14 -9.27 2.17
N ILE A 58 13.01 -8.87 3.11
CA ILE A 58 13.32 -7.45 3.43
C ILE A 58 14.83 -7.22 3.33
N THR A 59 15.28 -5.95 3.29
CA THR A 59 16.71 -5.58 3.36
C THR A 59 17.27 -5.86 4.76
N TRP A 60 17.72 -7.09 4.99
CA TRP A 60 18.26 -7.52 6.28
C TRP A 60 19.62 -6.92 6.60
N THR A 61 19.88 -6.76 7.90
CA THR A 61 21.22 -6.61 8.47
C THR A 61 21.46 -7.73 9.49
N ASP A 62 22.68 -7.83 10.06
CA ASP A 62 22.96 -8.81 11.13
C ASP A 62 22.04 -8.62 12.36
N ASP A 63 21.50 -7.40 12.55
CA ASP A 63 20.55 -7.00 13.59
C ASP A 63 19.08 -7.42 13.29
N GLY A 64 18.74 -7.78 12.05
CA GLY A 64 17.40 -8.22 11.64
C GLY A 64 16.72 -7.34 10.58
N ALA A 65 15.40 -7.16 10.72
CA ALA A 65 14.55 -6.32 9.88
C ALA A 65 14.74 -4.84 10.22
N ASN A 66 15.18 -4.03 9.25
CA ASN A 66 15.30 -2.59 9.43
C ASN A 66 14.15 -1.85 8.73
N PHE A 67 13.46 -1.01 9.49
CA PHE A 67 12.36 -0.17 9.03
C PHE A 67 12.82 1.29 9.14
N THR A 68 12.98 1.96 8.02
CA THR A 68 13.73 3.23 7.94
C THR A 68 12.89 4.38 7.38
N ILE A 69 12.77 5.46 8.15
CA ILE A 69 12.24 6.76 7.73
C ILE A 69 13.41 7.63 7.26
N SER A 70 13.40 8.01 5.98
CA SER A 70 14.42 8.86 5.34
C SER A 70 13.85 10.21 4.93
N GLU A 71 12.60 10.26 4.47
CA GLU A 71 11.94 11.49 4.03
C GLU A 71 10.45 11.55 4.43
N LYS A 72 9.82 12.70 4.18
CA LYS A 72 8.44 12.97 4.55
C LYS A 72 7.46 12.03 3.85
N GLY A 73 6.67 11.32 4.64
CA GLY A 73 5.70 10.33 4.19
C GLY A 73 6.18 8.87 4.25
N ASP A 74 7.43 8.62 4.66
CA ASP A 74 7.88 7.27 4.97
C ASP A 74 7.14 6.72 6.22
N SER A 75 6.50 5.55 6.05
CA SER A 75 5.91 4.75 7.13
C SER A 75 6.06 3.26 6.81
N PRO A 76 7.29 2.72 6.83
CA PRO A 76 7.56 1.34 6.45
C PRO A 76 6.99 0.36 7.48
N THR A 77 5.79 -0.14 7.19
CA THR A 77 5.02 -1.03 8.07
C THR A 77 4.85 -2.41 7.46
N ILE A 78 5.15 -3.47 8.21
CA ILE A 78 4.68 -4.84 7.90
C ILE A 78 3.38 -5.14 8.63
N ARG A 79 2.53 -5.95 7.99
CA ARG A 79 1.25 -6.40 8.56
C ARG A 79 1.01 -7.89 8.28
N SER A 80 0.52 -8.62 9.28
CA SER A 80 0.19 -10.04 9.11
C SER A 80 -0.96 -10.21 8.12
N GLU A 81 -0.87 -11.22 7.23
CA GLU A 81 -2.03 -11.57 6.39
C GLU A 81 -3.17 -12.18 7.23
N PHE A 82 -2.81 -12.93 8.28
CA PHE A 82 -3.69 -13.57 9.26
C PHE A 82 -4.08 -12.65 10.44
N TYR A 83 -5.12 -13.05 11.16
CA TYR A 83 -5.54 -12.50 12.46
C TYR A 83 -5.33 -13.55 13.57
N ILE A 84 -5.21 -13.11 14.81
CA ILE A 84 -5.29 -13.93 16.04
C ILE A 84 -6.53 -13.57 16.86
N PHE A 85 -7.07 -14.51 17.65
CA PHE A 85 -8.25 -14.26 18.48
C PHE A 85 -8.02 -14.73 19.93
N GLY A 86 -7.59 -13.80 20.76
CA GLY A 86 -6.69 -14.10 21.88
C GLY A 86 -5.31 -14.53 21.35
N GLY A 87 -4.28 -14.37 22.17
CA GLY A 87 -2.96 -14.85 21.81
C GLY A 87 -1.83 -14.18 22.57
N ARG A 88 -0.61 -14.50 22.17
CA ARG A 88 0.62 -13.92 22.67
C ARG A 88 1.48 -13.45 21.51
N VAL A 89 1.89 -12.18 21.54
CA VAL A 89 2.80 -11.56 20.57
C VAL A 89 4.05 -11.12 21.32
N GLU A 90 5.17 -11.74 21.01
CA GLU A 90 6.49 -11.46 21.62
C GLU A 90 7.40 -10.89 20.52
N ILE A 91 8.01 -9.73 20.75
CA ILE A 91 8.82 -9.04 19.74
C ILE A 91 10.15 -8.57 20.32
N TRP A 92 11.24 -9.01 19.70
CA TRP A 92 12.59 -8.55 19.96
C TRP A 92 12.91 -7.37 19.06
N MET A 93 12.92 -6.15 19.62
CA MET A 93 13.16 -4.93 18.85
C MET A 93 13.94 -3.86 19.61
N LYS A 94 14.47 -2.91 18.84
CA LYS A 94 14.91 -1.58 19.29
C LYS A 94 14.21 -0.51 18.44
N ALA A 95 13.77 0.57 19.09
CA ALA A 95 13.02 1.64 18.46
C ALA A 95 13.92 2.58 17.65
N ALA A 96 13.34 3.26 16.67
CA ALA A 96 13.99 4.31 15.91
C ALA A 96 14.28 5.52 16.82
N PRO A 97 15.51 6.06 16.83
CA PRO A 97 15.79 7.36 17.44
C PRO A 97 15.20 8.50 16.61
N GLY A 98 14.99 9.66 17.22
CA GLY A 98 14.64 10.90 16.53
C GLY A 98 13.44 11.63 17.15
N GLN A 99 13.53 12.97 17.23
CA GLN A 99 12.40 13.80 17.67
C GLN A 99 11.25 13.67 16.66
N GLY A 100 10.01 13.50 17.16
CA GLY A 100 8.84 13.28 16.32
C GLY A 100 8.73 11.87 15.72
N ILE A 101 9.77 11.03 15.82
CA ILE A 101 9.76 9.65 15.31
C ILE A 101 9.13 8.73 16.34
N ILE A 102 8.18 7.92 15.88
CA ILE A 102 7.52 6.87 16.64
C ILE A 102 7.91 5.52 16.06
N SER A 103 8.16 4.53 16.92
CA SER A 103 8.11 3.11 16.52
C SER A 103 6.87 2.48 17.14
N SER A 104 6.17 1.62 16.39
CA SER A 104 4.89 1.05 16.83
C SER A 104 4.87 -0.47 16.68
N VAL A 105 4.24 -1.12 17.66
CA VAL A 105 3.73 -2.49 17.55
C VAL A 105 2.26 -2.44 17.96
N MET A 106 1.38 -2.65 17.01
CA MET A 106 -0.07 -2.46 17.14
C MET A 106 -0.78 -3.76 16.78
N LEU A 107 -1.65 -4.24 17.65
CA LEU A 107 -2.68 -5.23 17.29
C LEU A 107 -3.96 -4.45 16.96
N LEU A 108 -4.56 -4.68 15.79
CA LEU A 108 -5.76 -3.95 15.34
C LEU A 108 -6.76 -4.88 14.65
N SER A 109 -8.04 -4.72 15.00
CA SER A 109 -9.18 -5.49 14.49
C SER A 109 -9.96 -4.72 13.41
N ASP A 110 -10.83 -5.41 12.69
CA ASP A 110 -11.68 -4.77 11.68
C ASP A 110 -12.82 -3.94 12.31
N ASP A 111 -13.22 -4.19 13.57
CA ASP A 111 -14.11 -3.28 14.32
C ASP A 111 -13.41 -2.15 15.10
N LEU A 112 -12.07 -2.09 15.06
CA LEU A 112 -11.21 -1.08 15.70
C LEU A 112 -11.08 -1.19 17.24
N ASP A 113 -11.18 -2.40 17.78
CA ASP A 113 -10.40 -2.76 18.97
C ASP A 113 -8.89 -2.76 18.61
N GLU A 114 -8.07 -2.13 19.45
CA GLU A 114 -6.63 -1.84 19.21
C GLU A 114 -5.83 -2.04 20.52
N ILE A 115 -4.59 -2.57 20.43
CA ILE A 115 -3.63 -2.70 21.54
C ILE A 115 -2.26 -2.20 21.08
N ASP A 116 -1.64 -1.32 21.87
CA ASP A 116 -0.45 -0.58 21.46
C ASP A 116 0.77 -0.78 22.35
N LEU A 117 1.93 -0.75 21.70
CA LEU A 117 3.26 -0.51 22.23
C LEU A 117 3.92 0.58 21.36
N GLU A 118 4.00 1.80 21.88
CA GLU A 118 4.51 2.98 21.18
C GLU A 118 5.82 3.48 21.79
N PHE A 119 6.77 3.87 20.96
CA PHE A 119 8.12 4.26 21.37
C PHE A 119 8.49 5.64 20.79
N VAL A 120 8.55 6.66 21.64
CA VAL A 120 8.93 8.02 21.25
C VAL A 120 10.45 8.15 21.13
N GLY A 121 10.95 8.22 19.90
CA GLY A 121 12.38 8.23 19.54
C GLY A 121 13.16 9.44 20.06
N GLY A 122 12.48 10.53 20.43
CA GLY A 122 13.07 11.71 21.06
C GLY A 122 13.27 11.58 22.57
N ASN A 123 12.60 10.61 23.21
CA ASN A 123 12.73 10.31 24.63
C ASN A 123 13.67 9.11 24.84
N GLY A 124 13.36 7.97 24.23
CA GLY A 124 14.22 6.79 24.23
C GLY A 124 14.39 6.07 25.58
N THR A 125 13.70 6.45 26.65
CA THR A 125 13.83 5.80 27.98
C THR A 125 12.69 4.85 28.35
N ALA A 126 11.53 4.96 27.69
CA ALA A 126 10.31 4.24 28.05
C ALA A 126 9.55 3.75 26.81
N VAL A 127 8.66 2.76 27.03
CA VAL A 127 7.61 2.35 26.10
C VAL A 127 6.26 2.80 26.64
N GLN A 128 5.43 3.40 25.79
CA GLN A 128 4.05 3.69 26.08
C GLN A 128 3.18 2.47 25.74
N THR A 129 2.26 2.13 26.63
CA THR A 129 1.22 1.12 26.38
C THR A 129 -0.14 1.79 26.26
N ASN A 130 -0.96 1.36 25.30
CA ASN A 130 -2.34 1.86 25.17
C ASN A 130 -3.30 0.77 24.69
N TYR A 131 -4.60 1.05 24.76
CA TYR A 131 -5.65 0.18 24.23
C TYR A 131 -6.90 1.00 23.86
N PHE A 132 -7.59 0.59 22.80
CA PHE A 132 -8.86 1.17 22.39
C PHE A 132 -9.88 0.07 22.08
N GLY A 133 -11.17 0.41 22.17
CA GLY A 133 -12.26 -0.49 21.80
C GLY A 133 -13.24 0.17 20.84
N LYS A 134 -13.62 -0.51 19.77
CA LYS A 134 -14.54 -0.05 18.70
C LYS A 134 -14.19 1.33 18.11
N GLY A 135 -12.90 1.69 18.07
CA GLY A 135 -12.43 3.00 17.61
C GLY A 135 -12.85 4.16 18.52
N LEU A 136 -13.21 3.87 19.78
CA LEU A 136 -13.51 4.88 20.78
C LEU A 136 -12.20 5.35 21.43
N ASN A 137 -11.55 6.31 20.77
CA ASN A 137 -10.29 6.90 21.23
C ASN A 137 -10.47 7.50 22.63
N ASN A 138 -9.73 7.00 23.62
CA ASN A 138 -9.57 7.65 24.92
C ASN A 138 -8.09 7.70 25.31
N ILE A 139 -7.54 8.89 25.22
CA ILE A 139 -6.12 9.19 25.39
C ILE A 139 -5.66 9.05 26.84
N THR A 140 -6.59 9.11 27.81
CA THR A 140 -6.31 9.05 29.26
C THR A 140 -5.99 7.64 29.78
N TRP A 141 -5.90 6.64 28.89
CA TRP A 141 -5.55 5.26 29.20
C TRP A 141 -4.12 4.87 28.77
N GLU A 142 -3.35 5.80 28.20
CA GLU A 142 -1.92 5.58 27.96
C GLU A 142 -1.16 5.36 29.30
N THR A 143 -0.09 4.58 29.28
CA THR A 143 0.81 4.43 30.44
C THR A 143 2.22 4.06 30.00
N ASP A 144 3.18 4.87 30.41
CA ASP A 144 4.61 4.69 30.10
C ASP A 144 5.31 3.78 31.11
N PHE A 145 6.26 2.98 30.64
CA PHE A 145 7.11 2.11 31.46
C PHE A 145 8.58 2.25 31.07
N GLU A 146 9.43 2.62 32.04
CA GLU A 146 10.88 2.72 31.87
C GLU A 146 11.50 1.37 31.44
N VAL A 147 12.41 1.43 30.47
CA VAL A 147 13.14 0.27 29.92
C VAL A 147 14.60 0.32 30.39
N SER A 148 15.12 -0.79 30.91
CA SER A 148 16.43 -0.82 31.55
C SER A 148 17.56 -0.83 30.53
N GLY A 149 18.08 0.36 30.22
CA GLY A 149 19.04 0.60 29.14
C GLY A 149 18.51 1.54 28.04
N GLY A 150 17.23 1.91 28.10
CA GLY A 150 16.55 2.68 27.06
C GLY A 150 16.06 1.80 25.91
N THR A 151 15.29 2.38 24.99
CA THR A 151 14.59 1.67 23.91
C THR A 151 15.33 1.72 22.57
N LEU A 152 16.42 2.50 22.47
CA LEU A 152 17.10 2.85 21.21
C LEU A 152 18.35 1.99 20.94
N ASP A 153 19.21 1.81 21.95
CA ASP A 153 20.54 1.20 21.79
C ASP A 153 20.54 -0.32 21.98
N ALA A 154 19.53 -0.88 22.64
CA ALA A 154 19.46 -2.28 23.04
C ALA A 154 18.18 -2.97 22.52
N PHE A 155 18.30 -4.24 22.16
CA PHE A 155 17.15 -5.09 21.85
C PHE A 155 16.52 -5.60 23.15
N HIS A 156 15.21 -5.41 23.28
CA HIS A 156 14.39 -5.88 24.40
C HIS A 156 13.25 -6.75 23.88
N ASN A 157 12.76 -7.67 24.72
CA ASN A 157 11.55 -8.44 24.42
C ASN A 157 10.33 -7.71 24.97
N TYR A 158 9.52 -7.14 24.09
CA TYR A 158 8.20 -6.62 24.44
C TYR A 158 7.18 -7.72 24.17
N THR A 159 6.26 -7.95 25.11
CA THR A 159 5.23 -8.99 24.93
C THR A 159 3.86 -8.49 25.32
N VAL A 160 2.88 -8.76 24.45
CA VAL A 160 1.45 -8.69 24.75
C VAL A 160 0.94 -10.12 24.93
N ASP A 161 0.25 -10.39 26.03
CA ASP A 161 -0.52 -11.63 26.26
C ASP A 161 -1.99 -11.24 26.49
N TRP A 162 -2.88 -11.74 25.64
CA TRP A 162 -4.24 -11.24 25.46
C TRP A 162 -5.26 -12.38 25.49
N THR A 163 -6.22 -12.26 26.38
CA THR A 163 -7.28 -13.25 26.62
C THR A 163 -8.63 -12.55 26.80
N ASN A 164 -9.71 -13.31 26.95
CA ASN A 164 -11.02 -12.77 27.33
C ASN A 164 -11.13 -12.32 28.80
N SER A 165 -10.10 -12.55 29.63
CA SER A 165 -10.09 -12.23 31.07
C SER A 165 -9.01 -11.25 31.51
N SER A 166 -7.95 -11.09 30.72
CA SER A 166 -6.83 -10.18 31.01
C SER A 166 -6.00 -9.89 29.76
N LEU A 167 -5.61 -8.62 29.63
CA LEU A 167 -4.63 -8.11 28.69
C LEU A 167 -3.38 -7.68 29.48
N GLN A 168 -2.22 -8.21 29.11
CA GLN A 168 -0.99 -8.09 29.90
C GLN A 168 0.20 -7.70 29.02
N TRP A 169 0.97 -6.71 29.47
CA TRP A 169 2.17 -6.23 28.80
C TRP A 169 3.41 -6.53 29.65
N TYR A 170 4.42 -7.12 29.02
CA TYR A 170 5.70 -7.46 29.64
C TYR A 170 6.86 -6.79 28.91
N ILE A 171 7.94 -6.52 29.65
CA ILE A 171 9.24 -6.08 29.13
C ILE A 171 10.30 -7.02 29.71
N ASP A 172 11.07 -7.68 28.84
CA ASP A 172 12.06 -8.70 29.18
C ASP A 172 11.53 -9.84 30.09
N GLY A 173 10.23 -10.12 29.96
CA GLY A 173 9.50 -11.11 30.77
C GLY A 173 8.99 -10.61 32.13
N GLU A 174 9.28 -9.37 32.52
CA GLU A 174 8.69 -8.73 33.70
C GLU A 174 7.31 -8.14 33.34
N LEU A 175 6.25 -8.54 34.07
CA LEU A 175 4.90 -7.99 33.89
C LEU A 175 4.87 -6.52 34.35
N LYS A 176 4.63 -5.60 33.42
CA LYS A 176 4.55 -4.15 33.68
C LYS A 176 3.11 -3.66 33.86
N ARG A 177 2.19 -4.13 32.99
CA ARG A 177 0.78 -3.73 33.00
C ARG A 177 -0.12 -4.95 32.90
N SER A 178 -1.24 -4.92 33.62
CA SER A 178 -2.36 -5.85 33.46
C SER A 178 -3.65 -5.03 33.43
N LEU A 179 -4.59 -5.44 32.58
CA LEU A 179 -5.90 -4.81 32.41
C LEU A 179 -6.96 -5.92 32.36
N THR A 180 -8.00 -5.82 33.20
CA THR A 180 -9.19 -6.67 33.14
C THR A 180 -10.28 -6.04 32.26
N PRO A 181 -11.22 -6.85 31.72
CA PRO A 181 -12.39 -6.33 31.03
C PRO A 181 -13.20 -5.35 31.89
N GLU A 182 -13.32 -5.58 33.20
CA GLU A 182 -14.04 -4.70 34.12
C GLU A 182 -13.41 -3.30 34.21
N GLU A 183 -12.08 -3.22 34.29
CA GLU A 183 -11.31 -1.96 34.34
C GLU A 183 -11.40 -1.20 33.01
N ALA A 184 -11.47 -1.91 31.88
CA ALA A 184 -11.60 -1.38 30.52
C ALA A 184 -13.04 -0.90 30.20
N ASN A 185 -13.51 0.07 30.99
CA ASN A 185 -14.83 0.68 30.87
C ASN A 185 -15.99 -0.34 30.95
N ASN A 186 -15.93 -1.28 31.90
CA ASN A 186 -16.89 -2.39 32.02
C ASN A 186 -17.06 -3.13 30.69
N THR A 187 -15.95 -3.56 30.09
CA THR A 187 -15.82 -4.32 28.85
C THR A 187 -16.15 -3.55 27.55
N HIS A 188 -16.70 -2.34 27.61
CA HIS A 188 -17.03 -1.55 26.41
C HIS A 188 -15.79 -1.11 25.62
N SER A 189 -14.65 -0.98 26.29
CA SER A 189 -13.38 -0.54 25.69
C SER A 189 -12.29 -1.61 25.80
N TYR A 190 -12.65 -2.84 26.17
CA TYR A 190 -11.71 -3.96 26.23
C TYR A 190 -11.51 -4.56 24.83
N PRO A 191 -10.28 -4.69 24.32
CA PRO A 191 -10.02 -5.36 23.04
C PRO A 191 -10.44 -6.84 23.09
N GLN A 192 -11.39 -7.23 22.24
CA GLN A 192 -12.11 -8.51 22.40
C GLN A 192 -12.53 -9.18 21.08
N THR A 193 -11.97 -8.74 19.96
CA THR A 193 -12.29 -9.22 18.60
C THR A 193 -10.98 -9.52 17.84
N PRO A 194 -11.01 -10.32 16.74
CA PRO A 194 -9.79 -10.78 16.07
C PRO A 194 -8.90 -9.63 15.60
N MET A 195 -7.58 -9.72 15.84
CA MET A 195 -6.62 -8.67 15.52
C MET A 195 -5.49 -9.14 14.60
N ARG A 196 -5.12 -8.29 13.65
CA ARG A 196 -3.88 -8.36 12.86
C ARG A 196 -2.74 -7.71 13.63
N VAL A 197 -1.51 -8.19 13.41
CA VAL A 197 -0.29 -7.59 13.97
C VAL A 197 0.35 -6.66 12.94
N TYR A 198 0.57 -5.41 13.33
CA TYR A 198 1.21 -4.34 12.57
C TYR A 198 2.50 -3.91 13.28
N ILE A 199 3.59 -3.77 12.54
CA ILE A 199 4.91 -3.41 13.08
C ILE A 199 5.59 -2.43 12.12
N GLY A 200 6.00 -1.26 12.62
CA GLY A 200 6.75 -0.28 11.84
C GLY A 200 6.84 1.10 12.53
N PRO A 201 7.76 1.97 12.09
CA PRO A 201 7.83 3.35 12.55
C PRO A 201 7.07 4.31 11.62
N TRP A 202 6.69 5.45 12.17
CA TRP A 202 6.08 6.57 11.46
C TRP A 202 6.47 7.91 12.10
N ALA A 203 6.35 9.00 11.36
CA ALA A 203 6.63 10.35 11.86
C ALA A 203 5.38 10.96 12.52
N GLY A 204 5.25 10.80 13.84
CA GLY A 204 4.22 11.49 14.63
C GLY A 204 4.43 13.01 14.65
N GLY A 205 5.68 13.46 14.62
CA GLY A 205 6.04 14.87 14.49
C GLY A 205 6.01 15.41 13.05
N ASP A 206 5.35 14.76 12.09
CA ASP A 206 5.24 15.37 10.75
C ASP A 206 4.44 16.70 10.80
N PRO A 207 4.91 17.79 10.17
CA PRO A 207 4.22 19.08 10.18
C PRO A 207 2.81 19.12 9.54
N ASP A 208 2.35 18.06 8.88
CA ASP A 208 0.95 17.94 8.38
C ASP A 208 0.01 17.25 9.41
N ASN A 209 0.54 16.72 10.52
CA ASN A 209 -0.25 16.10 11.59
C ASN A 209 -0.93 17.15 12.48
N ALA A 210 -1.84 16.70 13.36
CA ALA A 210 -2.48 17.58 14.35
C ALA A 210 -1.49 18.01 15.45
N GLU A 211 -1.61 19.24 15.95
CA GLU A 211 -0.70 19.81 16.98
C GLU A 211 -0.44 18.87 18.16
N GLY A 212 -1.49 18.30 18.77
CA GLY A 212 -1.35 17.37 19.91
C GLY A 212 -0.67 16.04 19.56
N THR A 213 -0.67 15.64 18.28
CA THR A 213 0.09 14.48 17.77
C THR A 213 1.57 14.81 17.68
N ILE A 214 1.90 16.02 17.23
CA ILE A 214 3.27 16.53 17.17
C ILE A 214 3.81 16.72 18.59
N GLU A 215 3.01 17.28 19.51
CA GLU A 215 3.38 17.46 20.93
C GLU A 215 3.62 16.11 21.64
N TRP A 216 2.70 15.14 21.50
CA TRP A 216 2.85 13.77 22.02
C TRP A 216 4.10 13.06 21.47
N ALA A 217 4.43 13.25 20.19
CA ALA A 217 5.65 12.72 19.57
C ALA A 217 6.94 13.47 19.98
N GLY A 218 6.84 14.48 20.85
CA GLY A 218 7.97 15.26 21.37
C GLY A 218 8.40 16.44 20.49
N GLY A 219 7.61 16.83 19.49
CA GLY A 219 7.84 17.96 18.59
C GLY A 219 8.03 17.56 17.12
N GLU A 220 8.24 18.57 16.26
CA GLU A 220 8.39 18.37 14.81
C GLU A 220 9.57 17.45 14.43
N THR A 221 9.38 16.67 13.37
CA THR A 221 10.37 15.74 12.81
C THR A 221 11.30 16.45 11.83
N ASP A 222 12.58 16.63 12.21
CA ASP A 222 13.60 17.11 11.29
C ASP A 222 14.19 15.96 10.46
N TYR A 223 13.54 15.64 9.34
CA TYR A 223 13.99 14.65 8.37
C TYR A 223 15.45 14.83 7.90
N SER A 224 16.05 16.01 8.02
CA SER A 224 17.45 16.24 7.62
C SER A 224 18.49 15.66 8.58
N ASN A 225 18.09 15.27 9.79
CA ASN A 225 18.94 14.52 10.74
C ASN A 225 18.71 12.99 10.67
N GLY A 226 17.88 12.52 9.74
CA GLY A 226 17.70 11.10 9.43
C GLY A 226 18.89 10.50 8.67
N PRO A 227 18.80 9.23 8.22
CA PRO A 227 17.63 8.36 8.31
C PRO A 227 17.43 7.73 9.70
N TYR A 228 16.19 7.61 10.12
CA TYR A 228 15.78 7.05 11.41
C TYR A 228 15.35 5.59 11.23
N THR A 229 15.93 4.66 11.98
CA THR A 229 15.72 3.22 11.74
C THR A 229 15.32 2.46 13.00
N MET A 230 14.13 1.85 12.96
CA MET A 230 13.68 0.83 13.90
C MET A 230 14.23 -0.52 13.44
N ALA A 231 14.64 -1.39 14.36
CA ALA A 231 15.15 -2.72 14.03
C ALA A 231 14.41 -3.81 14.83
N VAL A 232 14.02 -4.89 14.15
CA VAL A 232 13.29 -6.04 14.73
C VAL A 232 14.04 -7.33 14.41
N GLN A 233 14.45 -8.05 15.45
CA GLN A 233 15.25 -9.27 15.33
C GLN A 233 14.39 -10.52 15.14
N SER A 234 13.33 -10.67 15.93
CA SER A 234 12.30 -11.69 15.71
C SER A 234 10.94 -11.26 16.24
N VAL A 235 9.89 -11.87 15.70
CA VAL A 235 8.53 -11.82 16.24
C VAL A 235 8.05 -13.24 16.41
N LYS A 236 7.54 -13.57 17.60
CA LYS A 236 6.73 -14.77 17.83
C LYS A 236 5.26 -14.38 17.96
N VAL A 237 4.40 -15.09 17.24
CA VAL A 237 2.94 -15.04 17.42
C VAL A 237 2.45 -16.41 17.86
N THR A 238 1.52 -16.43 18.82
CA THR A 238 0.78 -17.61 19.27
C THR A 238 -0.70 -17.25 19.24
N ASP A 239 -1.51 -17.92 18.41
CA ASP A 239 -2.97 -17.75 18.42
C ASP A 239 -3.59 -18.63 19.52
N TYR A 240 -4.55 -18.08 20.27
CA TYR A 240 -5.37 -18.87 21.19
C TYR A 240 -6.69 -19.32 20.54
N GLY A 241 -7.09 -18.71 19.43
CA GLY A 241 -8.19 -19.17 18.57
C GLY A 241 -7.79 -20.36 17.70
N ARG A 242 -8.76 -20.94 16.98
CA ARG A 242 -8.57 -22.14 16.15
C ARG A 242 -9.39 -22.13 14.87
N GLY A 243 -8.91 -22.83 13.85
CA GLY A 243 -9.61 -23.10 12.60
C GLY A 243 -9.08 -22.28 11.43
N THR A 244 -9.89 -22.11 10.39
CA THR A 244 -9.48 -21.44 9.14
C THR A 244 -9.72 -19.94 9.15
N ALA A 245 -10.76 -19.48 9.85
CA ALA A 245 -11.19 -18.08 9.83
C ALA A 245 -12.06 -17.72 11.05
N TYR A 246 -12.13 -16.43 11.35
CA TYR A 246 -13.05 -15.83 12.31
C TYR A 246 -14.20 -15.11 11.58
N ASN A 247 -15.39 -15.13 12.19
CA ASN A 247 -16.62 -14.59 11.60
C ASN A 247 -17.43 -13.80 12.64
N TYR A 248 -17.75 -12.54 12.36
CA TYR A 248 -18.61 -11.73 13.22
C TYR A 248 -20.08 -12.10 12.96
N THR A 249 -20.72 -12.80 13.90
CA THR A 249 -22.11 -13.28 13.77
C THR A 249 -23.16 -12.20 13.99
N ASP A 250 -22.78 -11.07 14.59
CA ASP A 250 -23.61 -9.88 14.76
C ASP A 250 -22.77 -8.58 14.86
N ASN A 251 -23.47 -7.45 14.92
CA ASN A 251 -22.90 -6.10 15.01
C ASN A 251 -22.37 -5.71 16.41
N SER A 252 -22.30 -6.60 17.40
CA SER A 252 -21.99 -6.21 18.79
C SER A 252 -20.50 -5.91 19.04
N GLY A 253 -19.60 -6.45 18.21
CA GLY A 253 -18.16 -6.38 18.46
C GLY A 253 -17.74 -7.06 19.76
N THR A 254 -18.48 -8.06 20.24
CA THR A 254 -18.16 -8.74 21.50
C THR A 254 -17.44 -10.06 21.26
N TRP A 255 -16.62 -10.50 22.22
CA TRP A 255 -15.96 -11.83 22.16
C TRP A 255 -16.95 -12.96 21.88
N ALA A 256 -18.20 -12.82 22.37
CA ALA A 256 -19.26 -13.80 22.22
C ALA A 256 -19.89 -13.89 20.82
N SER A 257 -19.71 -12.87 19.96
CA SER A 257 -20.21 -12.89 18.57
C SER A 257 -19.16 -13.31 17.53
N ILE A 258 -17.97 -13.74 17.98
CA ILE A 258 -16.91 -14.25 17.09
C ILE A 258 -17.05 -15.78 16.95
N GLU A 259 -17.48 -16.22 15.78
CA GLU A 259 -17.53 -17.64 15.40
C GLU A 259 -16.19 -18.08 14.79
N MET A 260 -15.66 -19.20 15.28
CA MET A 260 -14.46 -19.86 14.74
C MET A 260 -14.86 -20.91 13.68
N LEU A 261 -14.48 -20.67 12.43
CA LEU A 261 -14.86 -21.51 11.29
C LEU A 261 -13.86 -22.65 11.05
N ASN A 262 -14.39 -23.85 10.78
CA ASN A 262 -13.61 -25.07 10.49
C ASN A 262 -12.54 -25.39 11.57
N THR A 263 -12.90 -25.40 12.84
CA THR A 263 -12.01 -25.73 13.97
C THR A 263 -11.41 -27.14 13.93
N ASP A 264 -11.87 -27.98 13.01
CA ASP A 264 -11.37 -29.32 12.67
C ASP A 264 -10.20 -29.31 11.66
N LYS A 265 -9.82 -28.15 11.11
CA LYS A 265 -8.82 -28.00 10.04
C LYS A 265 -7.73 -26.99 10.41
N ASN A 266 -6.58 -27.20 9.79
CA ASN A 266 -5.46 -26.27 9.81
C ASN A 266 -5.83 -24.96 9.09
N SER A 267 -5.21 -23.85 9.47
CA SER A 267 -5.38 -22.57 8.78
C SER A 267 -4.53 -22.48 7.51
N THR A 268 -4.83 -21.53 6.63
CA THR A 268 -3.98 -21.22 5.46
C THR A 268 -2.56 -20.83 5.87
N ALA A 269 -2.38 -20.20 7.04
CA ALA A 269 -1.08 -19.85 7.59
C ALA A 269 -0.33 -21.10 8.08
N GLU A 270 -0.98 -21.97 8.85
CA GLU A 270 -0.41 -23.25 9.32
C GLU A 270 -0.06 -24.16 8.13
N GLU A 271 -0.92 -24.27 7.11
CA GLU A 271 -0.60 -24.98 5.86
C GLU A 271 0.60 -24.38 5.12
N THR A 272 0.78 -23.05 5.15
CA THR A 272 1.92 -22.37 4.53
C THR A 272 3.21 -22.59 5.31
N LEU A 273 3.17 -22.52 6.63
CA LEU A 273 4.31 -22.73 7.53
C LEU A 273 4.76 -24.20 7.63
N THR A 274 3.83 -25.15 7.46
CA THR A 274 4.12 -26.59 7.44
C THR A 274 4.38 -27.16 6.04
N ALA A 275 4.21 -26.35 4.98
CA ALA A 275 4.51 -26.77 3.62
C ALA A 275 5.99 -27.12 3.45
N ALA A 276 6.26 -28.25 2.78
CA ALA A 276 7.62 -28.62 2.42
C ALA A 276 8.24 -27.53 1.50
N PRO A 277 9.50 -27.11 1.75
CA PRO A 277 10.11 -26.02 1.01
C PRO A 277 10.12 -26.32 -0.49
N THR A 278 9.65 -25.38 -1.32
CA THR A 278 9.52 -25.62 -2.75
C THR A 278 10.89 -25.78 -3.38
N GLU A 279 11.19 -26.97 -3.92
CA GLU A 279 12.48 -27.28 -4.57
C GLU A 279 12.97 -26.12 -5.44
N SER A 280 14.22 -25.70 -5.26
CA SER A 280 14.82 -24.65 -6.08
C SER A 280 14.86 -25.03 -7.57
N LEU A 281 15.09 -24.06 -8.46
CA LEU A 281 15.30 -24.37 -9.88
C LEU A 281 16.50 -25.33 -10.10
N SER A 282 17.48 -25.31 -9.19
CA SER A 282 18.61 -26.25 -9.19
C SER A 282 18.18 -27.66 -8.81
N GLU A 283 17.42 -27.82 -7.72
CA GLU A 283 16.91 -29.12 -7.27
C GLU A 283 15.90 -29.71 -8.25
N LYS A 284 14.96 -28.91 -8.75
CA LYS A 284 14.05 -29.29 -9.84
C LYS A 284 14.83 -29.77 -11.07
N PHE A 285 15.88 -29.06 -11.47
CA PHE A 285 16.76 -29.49 -12.57
C PHE A 285 17.53 -30.78 -12.23
N ASN A 286 17.97 -30.96 -10.98
CA ASN A 286 18.66 -32.17 -10.53
C ASN A 286 17.72 -33.38 -10.41
N ASN A 287 16.44 -33.18 -10.14
CA ASN A 287 15.39 -34.21 -10.12
C ASN A 287 14.88 -34.58 -11.53
N LEU A 288 15.20 -33.80 -12.57
CA LEU A 288 14.92 -34.18 -13.95
C LEU A 288 15.64 -35.48 -14.35
N SER A 289 14.95 -36.29 -15.15
CA SER A 289 15.53 -37.49 -15.76
C SER A 289 16.77 -37.14 -16.61
N THR A 290 17.70 -38.10 -16.76
CA THR A 290 18.89 -37.92 -17.61
C THR A 290 18.53 -37.51 -19.04
N GLY A 291 17.47 -38.09 -19.62
CA GLY A 291 16.99 -37.71 -20.95
C GLY A 291 16.46 -36.27 -21.01
N SER A 292 15.73 -35.84 -19.98
CA SER A 292 15.25 -34.45 -19.86
C SER A 292 16.39 -33.44 -19.76
N LYS A 293 17.43 -33.75 -18.96
CA LYS A 293 18.66 -32.93 -18.85
C LYS A 293 19.39 -32.84 -20.20
N SER A 294 19.60 -33.98 -20.86
CA SER A 294 20.23 -34.02 -22.20
C SER A 294 19.45 -33.22 -23.24
N ALA A 295 18.11 -33.28 -23.23
CA ALA A 295 17.27 -32.49 -24.12
C ALA A 295 17.43 -30.98 -23.88
N ILE A 296 17.46 -30.52 -22.63
CA ILE A 296 17.69 -29.11 -22.28
C ILE A 296 19.06 -28.65 -22.79
N PHE A 297 20.13 -29.39 -22.49
CA PHE A 297 21.48 -29.02 -22.96
C PHE A 297 21.60 -28.99 -24.49
N ALA A 298 20.94 -29.91 -25.21
CA ALA A 298 20.93 -29.93 -26.66
C ALA A 298 20.19 -28.69 -27.24
N CYS A 299 19.04 -28.33 -26.69
CA CYS A 299 18.30 -27.13 -27.09
C CYS A 299 19.07 -25.84 -26.79
N SER A 300 19.67 -25.71 -25.60
CA SER A 300 20.51 -24.56 -25.23
C SER A 300 21.73 -24.42 -26.15
N GLY A 301 22.41 -25.52 -26.46
CA GLY A 301 23.55 -25.53 -27.38
C GLY A 301 23.15 -25.13 -28.81
N ALA A 302 22.02 -25.64 -29.31
CA ALA A 302 21.49 -25.25 -30.62
C ALA A 302 21.12 -23.77 -30.70
N ALA A 303 20.49 -23.22 -29.64
CA ALA A 303 20.14 -21.80 -29.55
C ALA A 303 21.40 -20.90 -29.53
N ALA A 304 22.41 -21.26 -28.73
CA ALA A 304 23.68 -20.53 -28.66
C ALA A 304 24.43 -20.53 -30.00
N LEU A 305 24.51 -21.70 -30.67
CA LEU A 305 25.10 -21.81 -32.01
C LEU A 305 24.32 -21.01 -33.05
N GLY A 306 22.99 -20.99 -32.97
CA GLY A 306 22.13 -20.17 -33.83
C GLY A 306 22.39 -18.67 -33.67
N LEU A 307 22.52 -18.18 -32.43
CA LEU A 307 22.84 -16.78 -32.14
C LEU A 307 24.24 -16.39 -32.64
N VAL A 308 25.25 -17.24 -32.44
CA VAL A 308 26.61 -17.02 -32.95
C VAL A 308 26.66 -17.01 -34.48
N ALA A 309 25.95 -17.94 -35.13
CA ALA A 309 25.85 -17.98 -36.59
C ALA A 309 25.12 -16.74 -37.16
N TYR A 310 24.04 -16.29 -36.50
CA TYR A 310 23.32 -15.08 -36.87
C TYR A 310 24.18 -13.82 -36.71
N ALA A 311 24.90 -13.68 -35.59
CA ALA A 311 25.83 -12.57 -35.36
C ALA A 311 26.96 -12.56 -36.41
N GLY A 312 27.55 -13.72 -36.73
CA GLY A 312 28.54 -13.85 -37.80
C GLY A 312 27.99 -13.43 -39.17
N PHE A 313 26.80 -13.91 -39.54
CA PHE A 313 26.12 -13.53 -40.78
C PHE A 313 25.83 -12.02 -40.84
N TYR A 314 25.35 -11.42 -39.74
CA TYR A 314 25.08 -10.00 -39.63
C TYR A 314 26.36 -9.16 -39.82
N CYS A 315 27.45 -9.52 -39.13
CA CYS A 315 28.75 -8.86 -39.29
C CYS A 315 29.31 -8.96 -40.72
N ILE A 316 29.16 -10.12 -41.38
CA ILE A 316 29.54 -10.29 -42.79
C ILE A 316 28.68 -9.42 -43.71
N ARG A 317 27.36 -9.34 -43.47
CA ARG A 317 26.43 -8.53 -44.26
C ARG A 317 26.70 -7.03 -44.11
N GLN A 318 26.98 -6.55 -42.90
CA GLN A 318 27.33 -5.15 -42.66
C GLN A 318 28.71 -4.78 -43.24
N ARG A 319 29.73 -5.66 -43.14
CA ARG A 319 31.01 -5.45 -43.84
C ARG A 319 30.83 -5.34 -45.36
N LYS A 320 29.96 -6.16 -45.97
CA LYS A 320 29.65 -6.06 -47.41
C LYS A 320 28.97 -4.74 -47.77
N ARG A 321 28.03 -4.24 -46.96
CA ARG A 321 27.42 -2.91 -47.15
C ARG A 321 28.44 -1.78 -47.11
N GLY A 322 29.22 -1.68 -46.02
CA GLY A 322 30.26 -0.65 -45.88
C GLY A 322 31.31 -0.67 -46.99
N THR A 323 31.65 -1.84 -47.55
CA THR A 323 32.57 -1.95 -48.71
C THR A 323 31.95 -1.58 -50.05
N MET A 324 30.62 -1.49 -50.18
CA MET A 324 29.98 -0.89 -51.35
C MET A 324 29.79 0.62 -51.16
N GLU A 325 29.36 1.05 -49.97
CA GLU A 325 29.24 2.46 -49.60
C GLU A 325 30.57 3.21 -49.75
N ALA A 326 31.67 2.64 -49.25
CA ALA A 326 33.02 3.21 -49.41
C ALA A 326 33.49 3.28 -50.87
N LYS A 327 33.10 2.33 -51.73
CA LYS A 327 33.40 2.38 -53.17
C LYS A 327 32.59 3.47 -53.87
N MET A 328 31.31 3.58 -53.54
CA MET A 328 30.42 4.59 -54.11
C MET A 328 30.84 6.00 -53.70
N ALA A 329 31.27 6.19 -52.45
CA ALA A 329 31.89 7.43 -51.99
C ALA A 329 33.22 7.75 -52.70
N ALA A 330 34.08 6.74 -52.92
CA ALA A 330 35.33 6.93 -53.66
C ALA A 330 35.09 7.30 -55.14
N GLN A 331 34.07 6.73 -55.77
CA GLN A 331 33.63 7.13 -57.12
C GLN A 331 33.12 8.56 -57.12
N LYS A 332 32.21 8.93 -56.20
CA LYS A 332 31.67 10.29 -56.10
C LYS A 332 32.76 11.36 -55.89
N MET A 333 33.78 11.09 -55.07
CA MET A 333 34.91 12.01 -54.89
C MET A 333 35.78 12.15 -56.16
N GLU A 334 35.91 11.09 -56.95
CA GLU A 334 36.64 11.13 -58.23
C GLU A 334 35.84 11.86 -59.32
N ASP A 335 34.53 11.63 -59.38
CA ASP A 335 33.61 12.37 -60.26
C ASP A 335 33.61 13.86 -59.91
N GLU A 336 33.52 14.23 -58.62
CA GLU A 336 33.64 15.62 -58.13
C GLU A 336 35.02 16.22 -58.46
N ARG A 337 36.11 15.46 -58.34
CA ARG A 337 37.46 15.92 -58.72
C ARG A 337 37.54 16.23 -60.21
N LEU A 338 37.01 15.35 -61.05
CA LEU A 338 36.98 15.51 -62.51
C LEU A 338 36.06 16.67 -62.94
N GLU A 339 34.94 16.87 -62.25
CA GLU A 339 34.05 18.02 -62.50
C GLU A 339 34.73 19.35 -62.15
N MET A 340 35.41 19.41 -60.99
CA MET A 340 36.20 20.56 -60.54
C MET A 340 37.39 20.86 -61.45
N GLU A 341 38.06 19.84 -61.97
CA GLU A 341 39.10 20.00 -63.01
C GLU A 341 38.49 20.49 -64.34
N GLY A 342 37.29 20.02 -64.70
CA GLY A 342 36.52 20.52 -65.82
C GLY A 342 36.10 21.98 -65.70
N TYR A 343 35.69 22.46 -64.52
CA TYR A 343 35.42 23.90 -64.28
C TYR A 343 36.68 24.74 -64.42
N LYS A 344 37.78 24.33 -63.78
CA LYS A 344 39.10 25.01 -63.88
C LYS A 344 39.60 25.07 -65.32
N ALA A 345 39.52 23.98 -66.08
CA ALA A 345 39.92 23.93 -67.48
C ALA A 345 39.07 24.83 -68.42
N ARG A 346 37.82 25.14 -68.02
CA ARG A 346 36.93 26.08 -68.71
C ARG A 346 37.06 27.52 -68.22
N GLY A 347 37.96 27.80 -67.27
CA GLY A 347 38.15 29.13 -66.67
C GLY A 347 37.01 29.59 -65.76
N ILE A 348 36.13 28.67 -65.34
CA ILE A 348 34.98 28.95 -64.48
C ILE A 348 35.41 28.71 -63.03
N ASN A 349 35.27 29.72 -62.17
CA ASN A 349 35.53 29.58 -60.74
C ASN A 349 34.31 28.90 -60.06
N PRO A 350 34.43 27.69 -59.48
CA PRO A 350 33.29 26.99 -58.88
C PRO A 350 32.68 27.74 -57.68
N ASP A 351 33.48 28.49 -56.93
CA ASP A 351 32.99 29.33 -55.82
C ASP A 351 32.18 30.56 -56.30
N GLY A 352 32.22 30.85 -57.61
CA GLY A 352 31.55 31.98 -58.26
C GLY A 352 30.03 31.85 -58.38
N PHE A 353 29.44 30.71 -58.02
CA PHE A 353 27.98 30.53 -57.95
C PHE A 353 27.37 30.98 -56.61
N SER A 354 28.14 31.67 -55.76
CA SER A 354 27.69 32.21 -54.48
C SER A 354 26.81 33.47 -54.60
N GLU A 355 26.86 34.22 -55.71
CA GLU A 355 26.03 35.41 -55.94
C GLU A 355 24.86 35.15 -56.91
N ALA A 356 23.80 34.53 -56.37
CA ALA A 356 22.47 34.53 -56.98
C ALA A 356 21.34 34.49 -55.91
N GLN A 357 21.53 35.20 -54.78
CA GLN A 357 20.40 35.49 -53.89
C GLN A 357 19.41 36.40 -54.64
N PRO A 358 18.10 36.09 -54.66
CA PRO A 358 17.12 36.94 -55.32
C PRO A 358 16.93 38.23 -54.52
N GLU A 359 17.24 39.38 -55.13
CA GLU A 359 16.98 40.68 -54.53
C GLU A 359 15.46 40.90 -54.39
N TYR A 360 14.99 41.08 -53.16
CA TYR A 360 13.57 41.18 -52.86
C TYR A 360 13.06 42.62 -53.02
N ASP A 361 12.45 42.94 -54.16
CA ASP A 361 11.70 44.19 -54.31
C ASP A 361 10.42 44.15 -53.46
N ALA A 362 10.51 44.77 -52.28
CA ALA A 362 9.45 44.91 -51.29
C ALA A 362 8.24 45.75 -51.76
N LYS A 363 8.22 46.27 -53.01
CA LYS A 363 7.05 46.96 -53.59
C LYS A 363 6.29 46.16 -54.65
N THR A 364 6.86 45.10 -55.22
CA THR A 364 6.20 44.34 -56.30
C THR A 364 6.06 42.84 -56.03
N GLY A 365 6.91 42.25 -55.19
CA GLY A 365 6.69 40.91 -54.61
C GLY A 365 6.72 39.73 -55.59
N ILE A 366 7.31 39.88 -56.79
CA ILE A 366 7.45 38.82 -57.78
C ILE A 366 8.91 38.76 -58.26
N ALA A 367 9.54 37.59 -58.14
CA ALA A 367 10.80 37.26 -58.82
C ALA A 367 10.49 36.34 -60.01
N THR A 368 11.03 36.63 -61.19
CA THR A 368 10.80 35.82 -62.41
C THR A 368 12.10 35.42 -63.09
N ARG A 369 12.24 34.13 -63.42
CA ARG A 369 12.69 33.68 -64.75
C ARG A 369 12.33 32.21 -64.98
N GLU A 370 11.87 31.90 -66.18
CA GLU A 370 11.69 30.53 -66.67
C GLU A 370 13.00 29.90 -67.14
N VAL A 371 13.17 28.60 -66.86
CA VAL A 371 14.03 27.68 -67.61
C VAL A 371 13.23 26.40 -67.83
N GLN A 372 13.13 25.92 -69.07
CA GLN A 372 12.45 24.66 -69.37
C GLN A 372 13.32 23.46 -68.99
N VAL A 373 12.69 22.43 -68.41
CA VAL A 373 13.32 21.13 -68.10
C VAL A 373 12.69 20.06 -69.01
N PRO A 374 13.48 19.28 -69.77
CA PRO A 374 12.97 18.13 -70.51
C PRO A 374 12.50 17.01 -69.57
N ASP A 375 11.38 16.38 -69.92
CA ASP A 375 10.74 15.32 -69.14
C ASP A 375 11.59 14.03 -69.05
N TYR A 376 11.65 13.46 -67.84
CA TYR A 376 12.10 12.09 -67.57
C TYR A 376 11.28 11.53 -66.40
N SER A 377 10.48 10.50 -66.69
CA SER A 377 9.52 9.94 -65.73
C SER A 377 10.15 8.89 -64.81
N GLU A 378 10.00 9.07 -63.49
CA GLU A 378 10.31 8.04 -62.49
C GLU A 378 9.15 7.03 -62.32
N PRO A 379 9.43 5.74 -62.04
CA PRO A 379 8.40 4.80 -61.59
C PRO A 379 8.04 5.00 -60.11
N ASN A 380 6.78 5.33 -59.85
CA ASN A 380 6.12 5.52 -58.55
C ASN A 380 6.78 4.88 -57.30
N HIS A 381 7.14 5.72 -56.34
CA HIS A 381 7.16 5.35 -54.91
C HIS A 381 5.74 5.42 -54.33
N GLU A 382 5.25 4.36 -53.68
CA GLU A 382 4.05 4.45 -52.83
C GLU A 382 4.37 5.07 -51.45
N LYS A 383 3.35 5.70 -50.87
CA LYS A 383 3.49 6.59 -49.71
C LYS A 383 3.51 5.81 -48.39
N PHE A 384 4.34 6.26 -47.46
CA PHE A 384 4.07 6.10 -46.03
C PHE A 384 4.01 7.47 -45.35
N GLY A 385 2.97 7.69 -44.53
CA GLY A 385 2.72 8.98 -43.89
C GLY A 385 3.60 9.20 -42.66
N SER A 386 3.93 10.46 -42.38
CA SER A 386 4.60 10.88 -41.15
C SER A 386 3.62 11.07 -39.99
N MET A 387 4.07 10.82 -38.77
CA MET A 387 3.70 11.68 -37.63
C MET A 387 4.75 11.67 -36.51
N SER A 388 4.61 12.63 -35.60
CA SER A 388 5.63 13.16 -34.68
C SER A 388 6.25 12.17 -33.70
N MET A 389 7.46 12.49 -33.26
CA MET A 389 8.02 12.04 -31.98
C MET A 389 7.23 12.63 -30.80
N THR A 390 7.05 11.84 -29.75
CA THR A 390 7.05 12.24 -28.33
C THR A 390 7.64 11.09 -27.51
N ALA A 391 8.27 11.39 -26.38
CA ALA A 391 9.07 10.42 -25.62
C ALA A 391 8.23 9.52 -24.68
N GLY A 392 8.71 8.30 -24.42
CA GLY A 392 8.20 7.43 -23.35
C GLY A 392 8.66 5.98 -23.47
N GLY A 393 8.60 5.24 -22.36
CA GLY A 393 8.62 3.78 -22.34
C GLY A 393 9.97 3.14 -22.00
N ALA A 394 10.08 2.61 -20.77
CA ALA A 394 11.18 1.75 -20.33
C ALA A 394 11.07 0.31 -20.88
N ALA A 395 12.07 -0.52 -20.55
CA ALA A 395 12.07 -1.96 -20.83
C ALA A 395 10.93 -2.71 -20.11
N GLY A 396 10.54 -3.89 -20.61
CA GLY A 396 9.69 -4.81 -19.84
C GLY A 396 9.05 -5.98 -20.60
N MET A 397 9.74 -7.13 -20.59
CA MET A 397 9.13 -8.49 -20.75
C MET A 397 8.38 -8.71 -22.10
N SER A 398 7.77 -9.86 -22.45
CA SER A 398 7.59 -11.15 -21.76
C SER A 398 7.83 -12.33 -22.73
N ALA A 399 8.21 -13.49 -22.20
CA ALA A 399 8.25 -14.73 -22.99
C ALA A 399 6.86 -15.38 -23.07
N ALA A 400 6.35 -15.60 -24.29
CA ALA A 400 5.15 -16.40 -24.52
C ALA A 400 5.53 -17.86 -24.86
N ALA A 401 5.27 -18.80 -23.97
CA ALA A 401 5.64 -20.19 -24.15
C ALA A 401 4.72 -20.90 -25.17
N ALA A 402 5.32 -21.55 -26.18
CA ALA A 402 4.57 -22.34 -27.15
C ALA A 402 4.09 -23.68 -26.54
N ARG A 403 2.78 -23.94 -26.61
CA ARG A 403 2.23 -25.30 -26.46
C ARG A 403 2.17 -25.98 -27.84
N PRO A 404 2.73 -27.19 -28.01
CA PRO A 404 2.69 -27.89 -29.29
C PRO A 404 1.35 -28.62 -29.50
N LEU A 405 0.89 -28.65 -30.74
CA LEU A 405 -0.12 -29.61 -31.21
C LEU A 405 0.43 -30.37 -32.42
N LEU A 406 0.73 -31.66 -32.22
CA LEU A 406 0.88 -32.62 -33.30
C LEU A 406 -0.37 -33.49 -33.38
N ARG A 407 -0.68 -33.92 -34.61
CA ARG A 407 -2.01 -34.38 -35.03
C ARG A 407 -1.93 -35.82 -35.51
N ASN A 408 -2.90 -36.65 -35.10
CA ASN A 408 -3.34 -37.83 -35.85
C ASN A 408 -4.87 -37.94 -35.73
N GLY A 409 -5.53 -38.38 -36.80
CA GLY A 409 -6.98 -38.59 -36.87
C GLY A 409 -7.35 -40.09 -36.85
N PRO A 410 -8.51 -40.52 -37.40
CA PRO A 410 -9.40 -39.78 -38.31
C PRO A 410 -10.93 -39.86 -38.03
N ALA A 411 -11.69 -39.06 -38.79
CA ALA A 411 -13.14 -39.14 -39.06
C ALA A 411 -14.11 -38.83 -37.88
N ALA A 412 -15.35 -38.32 -38.11
CA ALA A 412 -16.06 -38.03 -39.36
C ALA A 412 -16.97 -36.78 -39.28
N ALA A 413 -17.37 -36.27 -40.45
CA ALA A 413 -18.58 -35.48 -40.77
C ALA A 413 -18.99 -34.22 -39.94
N SER A 414 -18.97 -33.07 -40.62
CA SER A 414 -19.83 -31.89 -40.39
C SER A 414 -21.02 -31.93 -41.40
N PRO A 415 -21.89 -30.90 -41.60
CA PRO A 415 -22.10 -29.58 -40.94
C PRO A 415 -23.63 -29.32 -40.70
N PRO A 416 -24.24 -28.12 -40.93
CA PRO A 416 -23.98 -26.74 -40.47
C PRO A 416 -25.15 -26.14 -39.62
N GLY A 417 -25.03 -24.91 -39.10
CA GLY A 417 -26.21 -24.15 -38.59
C GLY A 417 -25.98 -22.86 -37.80
N THR A 418 -25.70 -21.74 -38.48
CA THR A 418 -25.79 -20.34 -37.99
C THR A 418 -26.43 -19.48 -39.13
N PRO A 419 -26.79 -18.18 -39.00
CA PRO A 419 -26.51 -17.19 -37.92
C PRO A 419 -27.69 -16.23 -37.55
N ASN A 420 -27.35 -15.12 -36.85
CA ASN A 420 -28.12 -13.87 -36.60
C ASN A 420 -29.27 -13.91 -35.56
N GLY A 421 -29.56 -12.82 -34.81
CA GLY A 421 -28.82 -11.56 -34.65
C GLY A 421 -29.61 -10.41 -33.98
N TYR A 422 -28.88 -9.46 -33.37
CA TYR A 422 -29.23 -8.06 -33.01
C TYR A 422 -30.46 -7.68 -32.12
N ASN A 423 -30.12 -6.98 -31.01
CA ASN A 423 -30.67 -5.68 -30.52
C ASN A 423 -31.92 -5.53 -29.60
N THR A 424 -31.65 -4.78 -28.51
CA THR A 424 -32.39 -3.62 -27.91
C THR A 424 -33.58 -3.75 -26.95
N HIS A 425 -33.48 -2.90 -25.90
CA HIS A 425 -34.49 -2.20 -25.09
C HIS A 425 -35.22 -2.90 -23.91
N ASP A 426 -34.72 -2.56 -22.71
CA ASP A 426 -35.47 -2.06 -21.54
C ASP A 426 -36.30 -0.78 -21.83
N PRO A 427 -37.12 -0.24 -20.89
CA PRO A 427 -37.65 -0.81 -19.64
C PRO A 427 -39.18 -0.62 -19.46
N TYR A 428 -39.78 -1.10 -18.36
CA TYR A 428 -40.77 -0.32 -17.57
C TYR A 428 -40.94 -0.85 -16.13
N SER A 429 -41.51 -0.02 -15.26
CA SER A 429 -41.83 -0.32 -13.85
C SER A 429 -43.13 -1.12 -13.67
N ASP A 430 -43.37 -1.65 -12.46
CA ASP A 430 -44.39 -1.07 -11.56
C ASP A 430 -44.40 -1.72 -10.15
N SER A 431 -44.78 -0.91 -9.15
CA SER A 431 -44.90 -1.30 -7.74
C SER A 431 -46.36 -1.28 -7.30
N PHE A 432 -46.83 -2.30 -6.58
CA PHE A 432 -48.10 -2.21 -5.84
C PHE A 432 -48.14 -3.08 -4.58
N SER A 433 -48.55 -2.46 -3.47
CA SER A 433 -48.95 -3.13 -2.22
C SER A 433 -50.48 -3.09 -2.06
N PRO A 434 -51.07 -4.00 -1.27
CA PRO A 434 -52.34 -3.78 -0.58
C PRO A 434 -52.17 -3.68 0.95
N ILE A 435 -53.28 -3.39 1.66
CA ILE A 435 -53.33 -2.86 3.04
C ILE A 435 -54.40 -3.60 3.88
N ASP A 436 -54.27 -3.55 5.23
CA ASP A 436 -55.26 -3.92 6.29
C ASP A 436 -55.55 -5.44 6.52
N ASN A 437 -56.05 -5.90 7.69
CA ASN A 437 -56.76 -5.21 8.80
C ASN A 437 -56.72 -5.93 10.19
N ASN A 438 -56.76 -5.18 11.31
CA ASN A 438 -57.18 -5.51 12.72
C ASN A 438 -56.58 -6.72 13.50
N GLY A 439 -56.46 -6.74 14.86
CA GLY A 439 -56.72 -5.73 15.91
C GLY A 439 -56.68 -6.29 17.37
N PHE A 440 -56.82 -5.41 18.41
CA PHE A 440 -56.88 -5.64 19.90
C PHE A 440 -55.57 -6.01 20.66
N GLY A 441 -55.25 -5.55 21.90
CA GLY A 441 -55.76 -4.38 22.69
C GLY A 441 -55.50 -4.36 24.24
N GLY A 442 -54.86 -3.30 24.78
CA GLY A 442 -54.92 -2.79 26.20
C GLY A 442 -54.03 -3.45 27.32
N MET A 443 -53.88 -2.93 28.57
CA MET A 443 -53.93 -1.56 29.16
C MET A 443 -53.59 -1.52 30.71
N HIS A 444 -52.95 -0.44 31.25
CA HIS A 444 -52.87 0.00 32.71
C HIS A 444 -52.07 -0.86 33.76
N SER A 445 -51.60 -0.43 34.98
CA SER A 445 -51.25 0.87 35.66
C SER A 445 -50.50 0.64 37.04
N PRO A 446 -49.91 1.67 37.75
CA PRO A 446 -49.03 1.58 38.97
C PRO A 446 -49.67 2.19 40.28
N PRO A 447 -48.99 2.73 41.35
CA PRO A 447 -47.63 2.63 41.98
C PRO A 447 -47.73 2.07 43.47
N PRO A 448 -47.42 2.69 44.66
CA PRO A 448 -46.40 3.67 45.20
C PRO A 448 -45.76 3.32 46.61
N GLY A 449 -44.87 4.17 47.21
CA GLY A 449 -44.60 4.22 48.69
C GLY A 449 -43.26 4.82 49.24
N MET A 450 -43.30 5.82 50.16
CA MET A 450 -42.18 6.46 50.93
C MET A 450 -42.76 7.49 51.96
N PRO A 451 -42.01 8.28 52.79
CA PRO A 451 -40.65 8.22 53.40
C PRO A 451 -40.79 8.13 54.96
N PRO A 452 -40.23 8.93 55.93
CA PRO A 452 -39.02 9.80 56.13
C PRO A 452 -38.08 9.21 57.25
N THR A 453 -37.23 9.86 58.10
CA THR A 453 -36.94 11.25 58.57
C THR A 453 -35.49 11.37 59.15
N ALA A 454 -35.08 12.50 59.77
CA ALA A 454 -33.75 12.79 60.39
C ALA A 454 -33.87 13.30 61.87
N PRO A 455 -32.82 13.68 62.68
CA PRO A 455 -31.62 14.50 62.35
C PRO A 455 -30.25 14.07 62.99
N LEU A 456 -29.20 14.89 62.77
CA LEU A 456 -27.80 14.76 63.25
C LEU A 456 -27.53 15.52 64.58
N PRO A 457 -26.38 15.33 65.27
CA PRO A 457 -25.17 16.16 64.98
C PRO A 457 -23.78 15.52 65.25
N GLY A 458 -22.71 16.10 64.68
CA GLY A 458 -21.32 15.98 65.19
C GLY A 458 -20.25 15.47 64.19
N VAL A 459 -19.24 16.28 63.88
CA VAL A 459 -18.07 15.96 63.02
C VAL A 459 -16.77 16.22 63.79
N PRO A 460 -15.61 15.69 63.36
CA PRO A 460 -14.64 16.59 62.73
C PRO A 460 -13.92 16.04 61.48
N ASN A 461 -13.46 16.97 60.64
CA ASN A 461 -12.94 16.76 59.27
C ASN A 461 -11.72 15.81 59.14
N ARG A 462 -11.64 15.14 57.99
CA ARG A 462 -10.54 15.32 57.01
C ARG A 462 -11.11 15.24 55.59
N SER A 463 -10.52 15.99 54.66
CA SER A 463 -11.20 16.40 53.42
C SER A 463 -10.89 15.49 52.23
N PHE A 464 -11.92 14.84 51.69
CA PHE A 464 -12.07 14.56 50.26
C PHE A 464 -13.31 15.30 49.78
N SER A 465 -13.27 15.87 48.57
CA SER A 465 -14.44 16.47 47.91
C SER A 465 -14.60 15.83 46.53
N ASN A 466 -15.68 15.05 46.39
CA ASN A 466 -16.08 14.38 45.15
C ASN A 466 -17.09 15.28 44.38
N PRO A 467 -17.98 14.84 43.46
CA PRO A 467 -18.11 15.53 42.18
C PRO A 467 -19.46 16.25 41.97
N ASN A 468 -19.48 17.28 41.10
CA ASN A 468 -20.64 17.52 40.22
C ASN A 468 -20.37 18.56 39.13
N SER A 469 -20.39 18.10 37.88
CA SER A 469 -20.68 18.89 36.68
C SER A 469 -21.32 17.91 35.69
N GLN A 470 -22.65 17.85 35.66
CA GLN A 470 -23.42 18.39 34.55
C GLN A 470 -22.79 18.11 33.18
N ILE A 471 -23.41 17.18 32.45
CA ILE A 471 -23.11 16.89 31.05
C ILE A 471 -23.22 18.18 30.25
N HIS A 472 -22.12 18.58 29.64
CA HIS A 472 -22.04 19.58 28.58
C HIS A 472 -21.29 18.96 27.41
N ASP A 473 -21.84 19.17 26.22
CA ASP A 473 -21.53 18.44 24.99
C ASP A 473 -20.50 19.24 24.17
N ASP A 474 -19.28 19.28 24.68
CA ASP A 474 -18.22 20.20 24.24
C ASP A 474 -16.90 19.44 23.92
N GLY A 475 -16.60 19.26 22.63
CA GLY A 475 -15.24 19.02 22.11
C GLY A 475 -14.66 17.59 22.24
N PHE A 476 -14.73 16.80 21.16
CA PHE A 476 -13.83 15.65 21.00
C PHE A 476 -12.42 16.14 20.62
N GLU A 477 -11.47 16.01 21.54
CA GLU A 477 -10.04 16.21 21.25
C GLU A 477 -9.47 14.98 20.52
N THR A 478 -8.73 15.22 19.42
CA THR A 478 -8.33 14.18 18.46
C THR A 478 -6.85 13.81 18.58
N HIS A 479 -6.58 12.52 18.74
CA HIS A 479 -5.23 11.92 18.77
C HIS A 479 -4.85 11.26 17.42
N PRO A 480 -3.63 10.69 17.26
CA PRO A 480 -2.91 10.66 15.99
C PRO A 480 -3.54 10.06 14.73
N GLN A 481 -3.07 10.59 13.60
CA GLN A 481 -3.29 10.07 12.25
C GLN A 481 -2.38 8.86 11.95
N ARG A 482 -2.91 7.63 11.96
CA ARG A 482 -2.22 6.47 11.37
C ARG A 482 -2.66 6.26 9.91
N SER A 483 -2.03 6.93 8.94
CA SER A 483 -2.34 6.68 7.51
C SER A 483 -1.58 5.46 6.97
N PHE A 484 -2.19 4.27 7.05
CA PHE A 484 -1.71 3.06 6.38
C PHE A 484 -1.98 3.05 4.85
N SER A 485 -2.38 4.18 4.28
CA SER A 485 -2.66 4.36 2.85
C SER A 485 -1.79 5.46 2.24
N ASN A 486 -0.85 5.08 1.36
CA ASN A 486 -0.11 6.03 0.53
C ASN A 486 -1.06 6.66 -0.52
N PRO A 487 -1.21 8.00 -0.58
CA PRO A 487 -2.10 8.66 -1.54
C PRO A 487 -1.70 8.50 -3.02
N ASN A 488 -0.47 8.08 -3.32
CA ASN A 488 0.00 7.80 -4.69
C ASN A 488 0.68 6.42 -4.77
N GLY A 489 0.21 5.57 -5.69
CA GLY A 489 0.69 4.20 -5.80
C GLY A 489 2.16 4.09 -6.22
N GLY A 490 2.94 3.26 -5.52
CA GLY A 490 4.34 2.98 -5.85
C GLY A 490 4.92 1.79 -5.08
N TYR A 491 4.73 1.78 -3.76
CA TYR A 491 5.12 0.70 -2.86
C TYR A 491 3.97 0.39 -1.90
N GLY A 492 3.75 -0.89 -1.61
CA GLY A 492 2.73 -1.35 -0.66
C GLY A 492 3.31 -1.55 0.73
N ALA A 493 2.45 -1.63 1.74
CA ALA A 493 2.85 -2.17 3.04
C ALA A 493 3.23 -3.65 2.86
N ASP A 494 4.44 -4.05 3.25
CA ASP A 494 4.92 -5.41 3.03
C ASP A 494 4.11 -6.41 3.87
N HIS A 495 3.75 -7.54 3.26
CA HIS A 495 2.92 -8.56 3.90
C HIS A 495 3.77 -9.77 4.25
N TRP A 496 3.58 -10.27 5.48
CA TRP A 496 4.24 -11.47 5.99
C TRP A 496 3.21 -12.56 6.30
N ARG A 497 3.66 -13.81 6.20
CA ARG A 497 2.85 -15.04 6.16
C ARG A 497 3.48 -16.09 7.06
#